data_AF-A0A1Y5NG13-F1
#
_entry.id   AF-A0A1Y5NG13-F1
#
_cell.length_a   1.000
_cell.length_b   1.000
_cell.length_c   1.000
_cell.angle_alpha   90.00
_cell.angle_beta   90.00
_cell.angle_gamma   90.00
#
_symmetry.space_group_name_H-M   'P 1'
#
loop_
_entity.id
_entity.type
_entity.pdbx_description
1 polymer ?
#
loop_
_entity_poly.entity_id
_entity_poly.type
_entity_poly.pdbx_seq_one_letter_code
_entity_poly.pdbx_strand_id
1 'polypeptide(L)'
;MTTIDCRNLECPKPVIMTKNALDSLKEGENLEILVNALAPKENISRFLKNQNINFSLENNGNETKILATKGKNALELTNFDEFVCDITPKNNKVLYLNEERAGSGEVGINLLSKFLGAFLQVEKKPKIIICVNNAVRMTTNRSHPSFKPLKELEAAGVQILSCGSCLESYKLVSDLAIGEISNAYEIIDILSTHEQISL
;
A
#
# COMPACT_ATOMS: atom_id res chain seq x y z
N MET A 1 3.17 -23.90 20.26
CA MET A 1 2.87 -24.07 18.83
C MET A 1 1.37 -24.03 18.68
N THR A 2 0.85 -23.05 17.96
CA THR A 2 -0.58 -22.84 17.72
C THR A 2 -0.90 -23.23 16.28
N THR A 3 -2.02 -23.90 16.05
CA THR A 3 -2.45 -24.31 14.70
C THR A 3 -3.79 -23.66 14.38
N ILE A 4 -3.90 -23.10 13.17
CA ILE A 4 -5.16 -22.61 12.61
C ILE A 4 -5.50 -23.38 11.33
N ASP A 5 -6.75 -23.80 11.21
CA ASP A 5 -7.27 -24.46 10.01
C ASP A 5 -7.95 -23.44 9.10
N CYS A 6 -7.36 -23.21 7.92
CA CYS A 6 -7.86 -22.31 6.90
C CYS A 6 -8.27 -23.06 5.61
N ARG A 7 -8.45 -24.38 5.67
CA ARG A 7 -8.91 -25.17 4.52
C ARG A 7 -10.34 -24.79 4.13
N ASN A 8 -10.63 -24.83 2.84
CA ASN A 8 -11.93 -24.49 2.25
C ASN A 8 -12.40 -23.06 2.56
N LEU A 9 -11.52 -22.18 3.04
CA LEU A 9 -11.83 -20.78 3.29
C LEU A 9 -11.33 -19.92 2.12
N GLU A 10 -12.20 -19.03 1.66
CA GLU A 10 -11.85 -18.05 0.65
C GLU A 10 -11.22 -16.79 1.27
N CYS A 11 -10.36 -16.13 0.52
CA CYS A 11 -9.78 -14.85 0.92
C CYS A 11 -10.89 -13.79 1.11
N PRO A 12 -10.77 -12.90 2.12
CA PRO A 12 -9.58 -12.62 2.95
C PRO A 12 -9.51 -13.40 4.26
N LYS A 13 -10.47 -14.29 4.55
CA LYS A 13 -10.64 -14.89 5.88
C LYS A 13 -9.38 -15.62 6.41
N PRO A 14 -8.64 -16.41 5.61
CA PRO A 14 -7.38 -17.03 6.04
C PRO A 14 -6.29 -16.05 6.48
N VAL A 15 -6.20 -14.89 5.81
CA VAL A 15 -5.20 -13.85 6.12
C VAL A 15 -5.54 -13.19 7.46
N ILE A 16 -6.82 -12.90 7.69
CA ILE A 16 -7.31 -12.33 8.95
C ILE A 16 -7.07 -13.30 10.11
N MET A 17 -7.40 -14.58 9.93
CA MET A 17 -7.15 -15.61 10.95
C MET A 17 -5.65 -15.74 11.26
N THR A 18 -4.80 -15.69 10.23
CA THR A 18 -3.35 -15.69 10.40
C THR A 18 -2.85 -14.50 11.21
N LYS A 19 -3.31 -13.28 10.89
CA LYS A 19 -2.97 -12.06 11.62
C LYS A 19 -3.36 -12.16 13.09
N ASN A 20 -4.62 -12.49 13.36
CA ASN A 20 -5.14 -12.57 14.74
C ASN A 20 -4.41 -13.62 15.57
N ALA A 21 -4.06 -14.77 14.96
CA ALA A 21 -3.28 -15.80 15.62
C ALA A 21 -1.87 -15.30 15.96
N LEU A 22 -1.18 -14.62 15.03
CA LEU A 22 0.13 -14.01 15.28
C LEU A 22 0.12 -12.90 16.33
N ASP A 23 -0.97 -12.14 16.43
CA ASP A 23 -1.13 -11.09 17.45
C ASP A 23 -1.33 -11.67 18.86
N SER A 24 -1.82 -12.92 18.94
CA SER A 24 -2.02 -13.64 20.20
C SER A 24 -0.79 -14.44 20.67
N LEU A 25 0.21 -14.60 19.81
CA LEU A 25 1.44 -15.35 20.10
C LEU A 25 2.51 -14.49 20.78
N LYS A 26 3.26 -15.10 21.68
CA LYS A 26 4.49 -14.52 22.24
C LYS A 26 5.65 -14.70 21.27
N GLU A 27 6.68 -13.89 21.47
CA GLU A 27 7.92 -13.99 20.71
C GLU A 27 8.53 -15.41 20.81
N GLY A 28 9.01 -15.92 19.68
CA GLY A 28 9.58 -17.26 19.56
C GLY A 28 8.55 -18.38 19.45
N GLU A 29 7.25 -18.09 19.60
CA GLU A 29 6.21 -19.08 19.40
C GLU A 29 5.92 -19.31 17.91
N ASN A 30 5.61 -20.56 17.58
CA ASN A 30 5.33 -21.00 16.21
C ASN A 30 3.82 -21.05 15.95
N LEU A 31 3.42 -20.57 14.76
CA LEU A 31 2.10 -20.70 14.17
C LEU A 31 2.15 -21.67 12.99
N GLU A 32 1.22 -22.62 12.97
CA GLU A 32 0.95 -23.52 11.86
C GLU A 32 -0.38 -23.15 11.19
N ILE A 33 -0.39 -23.06 9.86
CA ILE A 33 -1.54 -22.63 9.07
C ILE A 33 -1.80 -23.67 8.00
N LEU A 34 -2.98 -24.28 8.00
CA LEU A 34 -3.38 -25.30 7.03
C LEU A 34 -4.25 -24.69 5.93
N VAL A 35 -3.87 -24.85 4.66
CA VAL A 35 -4.64 -24.40 3.49
C VAL A 35 -4.66 -25.47 2.40
N ASN A 36 -5.71 -25.49 1.57
CA ASN A 36 -5.85 -26.45 0.46
C ASN A 36 -6.11 -25.78 -0.90
N ALA A 37 -5.89 -24.46 -0.99
CA ALA A 37 -6.09 -23.67 -2.20
C ALA A 37 -4.93 -22.70 -2.45
N LEU A 38 -4.64 -22.42 -3.73
CA LEU A 38 -3.51 -21.61 -4.15
C LEU A 38 -3.61 -20.15 -3.70
N ALA A 39 -4.78 -19.52 -3.85
CA ALA A 39 -4.96 -18.11 -3.52
C ALA A 39 -4.74 -17.80 -2.02
N PRO A 40 -5.32 -18.56 -1.05
CA PRO A 40 -4.97 -18.42 0.37
C PRO A 40 -3.49 -18.61 0.67
N LYS A 41 -2.85 -19.60 0.05
CA LYS A 41 -1.41 -19.87 0.22
C LYS A 41 -0.57 -18.66 -0.18
N GLU A 42 -0.80 -18.10 -1.37
CA GLU A 42 -0.05 -16.96 -1.88
C GLU A 42 -0.28 -15.69 -1.06
N ASN A 43 -1.54 -15.42 -0.69
CA ASN A 43 -1.90 -14.23 0.08
C ASN A 43 -1.33 -14.26 1.49
N ILE A 44 -1.35 -15.41 2.17
CA ILE A 44 -0.74 -15.58 3.49
C ILE A 44 0.79 -15.47 3.41
N SER A 45 1.41 -16.10 2.40
CA SER A 45 2.86 -16.00 2.20
C SER A 45 3.30 -14.56 1.95
N ARG A 46 2.54 -13.80 1.15
CA ARG A 46 2.78 -12.37 0.90
C ARG A 46 2.62 -11.56 2.18
N PHE A 47 1.57 -11.81 2.96
CA PHE A 47 1.34 -11.16 4.24
C PHE A 47 2.51 -11.39 5.22
N LEU A 48 2.94 -12.64 5.41
CA LEU A 48 4.06 -12.98 6.31
C LEU A 48 5.36 -12.32 5.86
N LYS A 49 5.65 -12.33 4.56
CA LYS A 49 6.83 -11.66 3.98
C LYS A 49 6.79 -10.15 4.21
N ASN A 50 5.65 -9.50 4.01
CA ASN A 50 5.48 -8.06 4.24
C ASN A 50 5.66 -7.68 5.72
N GLN A 51 5.31 -8.58 6.64
CA GLN A 51 5.52 -8.41 8.08
C GLN A 51 6.94 -8.81 8.53
N ASN A 52 7.85 -9.17 7.61
CA ASN A 52 9.19 -9.69 7.91
C ASN A 52 9.17 -10.90 8.86
N ILE A 53 8.13 -11.72 8.79
CA ILE A 53 7.98 -12.93 9.59
C ILE A 53 8.63 -14.09 8.82
N ASN A 54 9.56 -14.79 9.47
CA ASN A 54 10.15 -16.00 8.90
C ASN A 54 9.11 -17.11 8.82
N PHE A 55 8.98 -17.73 7.65
CA PHE A 55 8.10 -18.87 7.45
C PHE A 55 8.67 -19.91 6.48
N SER A 56 8.20 -21.15 6.61
CA SER A 56 8.46 -22.25 5.69
C SER A 56 7.14 -22.85 5.19
N LEU A 57 7.22 -23.55 4.05
CA LEU A 57 6.09 -24.22 3.41
C LEU A 57 6.36 -25.72 3.32
N GLU A 58 5.39 -26.52 3.73
CA GLU A 58 5.38 -27.98 3.57
C GLU A 58 4.17 -28.36 2.74
N ASN A 59 4.36 -29.04 1.60
CA ASN A 59 3.25 -29.54 0.78
C ASN A 59 3.00 -31.02 1.08
N ASN A 60 1.77 -31.36 1.46
CA ASN A 60 1.30 -32.73 1.68
C ASN A 60 0.09 -33.00 0.78
N GLY A 61 0.35 -33.35 -0.49
CA GLY A 61 -0.70 -33.59 -1.48
C GLY A 61 -1.48 -32.32 -1.82
N ASN A 62 -2.80 -32.33 -1.59
CA ASN A 62 -3.68 -31.17 -1.83
C ASN A 62 -3.64 -30.14 -0.70
N GLU A 63 -2.91 -30.40 0.38
CA GLU A 63 -2.78 -29.49 1.52
C GLU A 63 -1.38 -28.86 1.55
N THR A 64 -1.33 -27.56 1.85
CA THR A 64 -0.10 -26.83 2.16
C THR A 64 -0.16 -26.40 3.61
N LYS A 65 0.92 -26.68 4.34
CA LYS A 65 1.14 -26.23 5.70
C LYS A 65 2.17 -25.10 5.68
N ILE A 66 1.81 -23.97 6.29
CA ILE A 66 2.68 -22.81 6.45
C ILE A 66 3.11 -22.75 7.91
N LEU A 67 4.40 -22.82 8.17
CA LEU A 67 4.98 -22.72 9.50
C LEU A 67 5.62 -21.35 9.64
N ALA A 68 5.06 -20.49 10.48
CA ALA A 68 5.58 -19.15 10.75
C ALA A 68 6.06 -19.05 12.20
N THR A 69 7.20 -18.41 12.44
CA THR A 69 7.71 -18.14 13.79
C THR A 69 7.52 -16.67 14.11
N LYS A 70 6.85 -16.35 15.22
CA LYS A 70 6.75 -14.96 15.70
C LYS A 70 8.16 -14.48 16.06
N GLY A 71 8.77 -13.73 15.17
CA GLY A 71 10.05 -13.09 15.42
C GLY A 71 9.90 -12.01 16.50
N LYS A 72 11.02 -11.67 17.13
CA LYS A 72 11.19 -10.38 17.80
C LYS A 72 10.78 -9.33 16.78
N ASN A 73 9.82 -8.45 17.13
CA ASN A 73 9.68 -7.23 16.36
C ASN A 73 11.09 -6.65 16.26
N ALA A 74 11.63 -6.49 15.04
CA ALA A 74 12.87 -5.76 14.85
C ALA A 74 12.57 -4.28 15.09
N LEU A 75 12.32 -3.94 16.35
CA LEU A 75 12.17 -2.64 17.00
C LEU A 75 11.90 -2.94 18.48
N GLU A 76 12.94 -3.38 19.18
CA GLU A 76 13.20 -3.00 20.58
C GLU A 76 14.55 -3.60 21.02
N LEU A 77 15.61 -2.82 20.81
CA LEU A 77 16.84 -2.89 21.60
C LEU A 77 17.12 -1.48 22.13
N THR A 78 16.71 -1.30 23.38
CA THR A 78 17.42 -0.66 24.50
C THR A 78 17.86 0.82 24.42
N ASN A 79 17.14 1.60 25.26
CA ASN A 79 17.43 2.87 25.94
C ASN A 79 18.82 3.56 25.84
N PHE A 80 18.69 4.89 25.67
CA PHE A 80 19.46 5.99 26.29
C PHE A 80 20.98 5.88 26.23
N ASP A 81 21.57 6.45 25.17
CA ASP A 81 22.40 7.64 25.33
C ASP A 81 22.49 8.41 24.00
N GLU A 82 22.62 9.72 24.13
CA GLU A 82 22.92 10.72 23.08
C GLU A 82 21.79 11.19 22.17
N PHE A 83 21.06 12.14 22.74
CA PHE A 83 20.65 13.40 22.12
C PHE A 83 21.64 13.93 21.06
N VAL A 84 21.55 13.46 19.80
CA VAL A 84 21.92 14.25 18.61
C VAL A 84 20.92 13.91 17.49
N CYS A 85 20.29 14.97 17.00
CA CYS A 85 19.27 15.04 15.95
C CYS A 85 19.38 13.99 14.83
N ASP A 86 18.35 13.15 14.67
CA ASP A 86 17.56 13.11 13.44
C ASP A 86 16.31 12.22 13.60
N ILE A 87 15.18 12.88 13.83
CA ILE A 87 13.86 12.32 13.54
C ILE A 87 13.81 12.22 12.00
N THR A 88 14.27 11.12 11.42
CA THR A 88 13.84 10.78 10.06
C THR A 88 12.53 10.02 10.19
N PRO A 89 11.35 10.68 10.02
CA PRO A 89 10.13 9.92 9.86
C PRO A 89 10.35 9.00 8.66
N LYS A 90 10.16 7.69 8.83
CA LYS A 90 10.02 6.76 7.69
C LYS A 90 8.95 7.39 6.80
N ASN A 91 9.35 7.94 5.65
CA ASN A 91 8.52 8.78 4.81
C ASN A 91 7.42 7.92 4.18
N ASN A 92 6.34 7.70 4.93
CA ASN A 92 5.20 6.88 4.58
C ASN A 92 4.01 7.79 4.24
N LYS A 93 4.27 8.89 3.55
CA LYS A 93 3.22 9.82 3.17
C LYS A 93 2.55 9.40 1.87
N VAL A 94 1.23 9.48 1.84
CA VAL A 94 0.40 9.27 0.65
C VAL A 94 -0.31 10.59 0.32
N LEU A 95 -0.29 10.98 -0.95
CA LEU A 95 -1.10 12.10 -1.43
C LEU A 95 -2.40 11.53 -2.02
N TYR A 96 -3.52 11.88 -1.41
CA TYR A 96 -4.84 11.48 -1.90
C TYR A 96 -5.48 12.64 -2.67
N LEU A 97 -5.80 12.40 -3.95
CA LEU A 97 -6.40 13.37 -4.84
C LEU A 97 -7.79 12.90 -5.27
N ASN A 98 -8.80 13.63 -4.83
CA ASN A 98 -10.19 13.42 -5.22
C ASN A 98 -10.58 14.21 -6.48
N GLU A 99 -9.90 15.33 -6.71
CA GLU A 99 -10.21 16.28 -7.76
C GLU A 99 -8.96 16.60 -8.59
N GLU A 100 -9.17 17.12 -9.80
CA GLU A 100 -8.11 17.64 -10.66
C GLU A 100 -7.68 19.08 -10.30
N ARG A 101 -8.06 19.54 -9.10
CA ARG A 101 -7.81 20.89 -8.56
C ARG A 101 -7.54 20.83 -7.06
N ALA A 102 -6.79 21.80 -6.55
CA ALA A 102 -6.61 22.05 -5.12
C ALA A 102 -7.56 23.16 -4.66
N GLY A 103 -8.31 22.92 -3.59
CA GLY A 103 -9.37 23.84 -3.13
C GLY A 103 -10.49 24.09 -4.15
N SER A 104 -11.30 25.12 -3.89
CA SER A 104 -12.51 25.46 -4.67
C SER A 104 -12.40 26.74 -5.52
N GLY A 105 -11.28 27.46 -5.44
CA GLY A 105 -11.07 28.71 -6.18
C GLY A 105 -10.67 28.51 -7.64
N GLU A 106 -10.76 29.58 -8.43
CA GLU A 106 -10.48 29.58 -9.88
C GLU A 106 -9.07 29.11 -10.26
N VAL A 107 -8.11 29.30 -9.34
CA VAL A 107 -6.71 28.93 -9.55
C VAL A 107 -6.42 27.44 -9.28
N GLY A 108 -7.40 26.67 -8.81
CA GLY A 108 -7.18 25.34 -8.22
C GLY A 108 -6.47 24.32 -9.12
N ILE A 109 -6.74 24.31 -10.43
CA ILE A 109 -6.06 23.40 -11.39
C ILE A 109 -4.57 23.73 -11.48
N ASN A 110 -4.25 25.02 -11.71
CA ASN A 110 -2.87 25.49 -11.81
C ASN A 110 -2.14 25.38 -10.46
N LEU A 111 -2.86 25.58 -9.35
CA LEU A 111 -2.34 25.44 -7.99
C LEU A 111 -1.92 23.99 -7.72
N LEU A 112 -2.77 23.01 -8.04
CA LEU A 112 -2.45 21.59 -7.88
C LEU A 112 -1.23 21.19 -8.72
N SER A 113 -1.17 21.62 -9.99
CA SER A 113 0.00 21.37 -10.85
C SER A 113 1.29 21.93 -10.23
N LYS A 114 1.26 23.13 -9.65
CA LYS A 114 2.40 23.71 -8.92
C LYS A 114 2.78 22.92 -7.67
N PHE A 115 1.82 22.44 -6.89
CA PHE A 115 2.11 21.58 -5.72
C PHE A 115 2.75 20.25 -6.11
N LEU A 116 2.25 19.62 -7.17
CA LEU A 116 2.85 18.41 -7.73
C LEU A 116 4.28 18.67 -8.21
N GLY A 117 4.52 19.79 -8.90
CA GLY A 117 5.87 20.20 -9.30
C GLY A 117 6.79 20.49 -8.10
N ALA A 118 6.26 21.07 -7.02
CA ALA A 118 7.02 21.34 -5.80
C ALA A 118 7.47 20.04 -5.10
N PHE A 119 6.68 18.96 -5.18
CA PHE A 119 7.09 17.65 -4.64
C PHE A 119 8.39 17.13 -5.28
N LEU A 120 8.70 17.50 -6.53
CA LEU A 120 9.97 17.10 -7.15
C LEU A 120 11.18 17.73 -6.46
N GLN A 121 11.01 18.92 -5.90
CA GLN A 121 12.07 19.75 -5.33
C GLN A 121 12.33 19.49 -3.85
N VAL A 122 11.39 18.85 -3.14
CA VAL A 122 11.56 18.51 -1.73
C VAL A 122 12.22 17.14 -1.57
N GLU A 123 13.04 16.97 -0.54
CA GLU A 123 13.65 15.69 -0.22
C GLU A 123 12.60 14.63 0.14
N LYS A 124 11.61 15.01 0.97
CA LYS A 124 10.54 14.13 1.44
C LYS A 124 9.34 14.16 0.51
N LYS A 125 9.36 13.32 -0.52
CA LYS A 125 8.26 13.11 -1.48
C LYS A 125 7.22 12.13 -0.94
N PRO A 126 5.93 12.21 -1.34
CA PRO A 126 5.01 11.11 -1.06
C PRO A 126 5.53 9.83 -1.72
N LYS A 127 5.30 8.68 -1.08
CA LYS A 127 5.58 7.37 -1.70
C LYS A 127 4.55 7.01 -2.75
N ILE A 128 3.30 7.41 -2.49
CA ILE A 128 2.15 7.02 -3.30
C ILE A 128 1.29 8.27 -3.56
N ILE A 129 0.81 8.43 -4.79
CA ILE A 129 -0.24 9.37 -5.15
C ILE A 129 -1.44 8.55 -5.62
N ILE A 130 -2.58 8.74 -4.95
CA ILE A 130 -3.82 8.06 -5.28
C ILE A 130 -4.76 9.07 -5.97
N CYS A 131 -5.17 8.76 -7.18
CA CYS A 131 -6.13 9.51 -7.98
C CYS A 131 -7.48 8.79 -7.98
N VAL A 132 -8.51 9.43 -7.42
CA VAL A 132 -9.90 8.95 -7.47
C VAL A 132 -10.81 10.02 -8.06
N ASN A 133 -12.06 9.65 -8.35
CA ASN A 133 -13.08 10.56 -8.90
C ASN A 133 -12.50 11.37 -10.07
N ASN A 134 -12.63 12.70 -10.07
CA ASN A 134 -12.17 13.53 -11.18
C ASN A 134 -10.65 13.54 -11.34
N ALA A 135 -9.87 13.21 -10.30
CA ALA A 135 -8.42 13.22 -10.37
C ALA A 135 -7.84 12.23 -11.40
N VAL A 136 -8.57 11.17 -11.76
CA VAL A 136 -8.13 10.20 -12.79
C VAL A 136 -7.98 10.82 -14.18
N ARG A 137 -8.56 12.02 -14.41
CA ARG A 137 -8.37 12.77 -15.65
C ARG A 137 -6.92 13.24 -15.81
N MET A 138 -6.20 13.46 -14.72
CA MET A 138 -4.82 13.93 -14.75
C MET A 138 -3.82 12.85 -15.21
N THR A 139 -4.14 11.58 -15.02
CA THR A 139 -3.30 10.43 -15.42
C THR A 139 -3.64 9.91 -16.82
N THR A 140 -4.71 10.41 -17.43
CA THR A 140 -5.23 9.98 -18.74
C THR A 140 -5.14 11.09 -19.81
N ASN A 141 -5.28 12.36 -19.41
CA ASN A 141 -5.22 13.49 -20.33
C ASN A 141 -3.80 14.09 -20.41
N ARG A 142 -3.09 13.81 -21.50
CA ARG A 142 -1.73 14.33 -21.78
C ARG A 142 -1.64 15.85 -21.85
N SER A 143 -2.76 16.55 -22.13
CA SER A 143 -2.82 18.01 -22.17
C SER A 143 -3.14 18.64 -20.81
N HIS A 144 -3.43 17.85 -19.77
CA HIS A 144 -3.76 18.37 -18.45
C HIS A 144 -2.53 19.03 -17.79
N PRO A 145 -2.66 20.20 -17.13
CA PRO A 145 -1.53 20.90 -16.51
C PRO A 145 -0.72 20.07 -15.50
N SER A 146 -1.38 19.15 -14.78
CA SER A 146 -0.74 18.24 -13.83
C SER A 146 -0.09 17.00 -14.46
N PHE A 147 -0.30 16.72 -15.76
CA PHE A 147 0.19 15.50 -16.40
C PHE A 147 1.72 15.39 -16.35
N LYS A 148 2.42 16.46 -16.76
CA LYS A 148 3.89 16.48 -16.78
C LYS A 148 4.49 16.31 -15.38
N PRO A 149 4.09 17.08 -14.34
CA PRO A 149 4.55 16.85 -12.98
C PRO A 149 4.28 15.42 -12.45
N LEU A 150 3.10 14.84 -12.72
CA LEU A 150 2.81 13.46 -12.33
C LEU A 150 3.74 12.45 -13.01
N LYS A 151 4.05 12.65 -14.30
CA LYS A 151 4.98 11.78 -15.03
C LYS A 151 6.41 11.88 -14.49
N GLU A 152 6.83 13.09 -14.11
CA GLU A 152 8.14 13.32 -13.49
C GLU A 152 8.21 12.70 -12.09
N LEU A 153 7.12 12.75 -11.31
CA LEU A 153 7.03 12.11 -10.00
C LEU A 153 7.08 10.58 -10.11
N GLU A 154 6.37 10.00 -11.07
CA GLU A 154 6.45 8.58 -11.40
C GLU A 154 7.90 8.17 -11.75
N ALA A 155 8.57 8.95 -12.62
CA ALA A 155 9.97 8.71 -12.96
C ALA A 155 10.93 8.87 -11.75
N ALA A 156 10.55 9.69 -10.76
CA ALA A 156 11.27 9.85 -9.51
C ALA A 156 10.95 8.75 -8.47
N GLY A 157 10.21 7.71 -8.85
CA GLY A 157 9.91 6.54 -8.01
C GLY A 157 8.68 6.70 -7.12
N VAL A 158 7.85 7.72 -7.35
CA VAL A 158 6.56 7.85 -6.68
C VAL A 158 5.54 6.93 -7.36
N GLN A 159 4.92 6.03 -6.61
CA GLN A 159 3.88 5.17 -7.17
C GLN A 159 2.61 5.97 -7.44
N ILE A 160 2.05 5.87 -8.65
CA ILE A 160 0.81 6.57 -9.03
C ILE A 160 -0.29 5.53 -9.24
N LEU A 161 -1.39 5.65 -8.49
CA LEU A 161 -2.52 4.74 -8.53
C LEU A 161 -3.78 5.47 -8.99
N SER A 162 -4.49 4.93 -9.97
CA SER A 162 -5.77 5.47 -10.44
C SER A 162 -6.91 4.49 -10.14
N CYS A 163 -7.99 4.98 -9.53
CA CYS A 163 -9.16 4.14 -9.23
C CYS A 163 -9.79 3.56 -10.51
N GLY A 164 -9.80 2.23 -10.62
CA GLY A 164 -10.34 1.52 -11.79
C GLY A 164 -11.79 1.83 -12.09
N SER A 165 -12.67 1.81 -11.08
CA SER A 165 -14.10 2.11 -11.28
C SER A 165 -14.35 3.55 -11.75
N CYS A 166 -13.50 4.52 -11.35
CA CYS A 166 -13.58 5.89 -11.85
C CYS A 166 -13.16 5.97 -13.32
N LEU A 167 -12.07 5.29 -13.69
CA LEU A 167 -11.63 5.19 -15.09
C LEU A 167 -12.69 4.55 -15.98
N GLU A 168 -13.31 3.46 -15.52
CA GLU A 168 -14.41 2.77 -16.23
C GLU A 168 -15.62 3.68 -16.43
N SER A 169 -16.07 4.36 -15.36
CA SER A 169 -17.22 5.27 -15.40
C SER A 169 -17.03 6.39 -16.41
N TYR A 170 -15.81 6.93 -16.52
CA TYR A 170 -15.48 7.97 -17.51
C TYR A 170 -15.04 7.42 -18.87
N LYS A 171 -14.97 6.09 -19.05
CA LYS A 171 -14.48 5.42 -20.26
C LYS A 171 -13.03 5.78 -20.63
N LEU A 172 -12.18 5.95 -19.62
CA LEU A 172 -10.78 6.38 -19.75
C LEU A 172 -9.76 5.25 -19.50
N VAL A 173 -10.20 4.00 -19.35
CA VAL A 173 -9.30 2.86 -19.04
C VAL A 173 -8.19 2.72 -20.10
N SER A 174 -8.54 2.83 -21.39
CA SER A 174 -7.57 2.76 -22.50
C SER A 174 -6.63 3.97 -22.58
N ASP A 175 -6.99 5.06 -21.91
CA ASP A 175 -6.30 6.35 -22.02
C ASP A 175 -5.29 6.54 -20.88
N LEU A 176 -5.25 5.63 -19.91
CA LEU A 176 -4.32 5.69 -18.79
C LEU A 176 -2.88 5.68 -19.29
N ALA A 177 -2.15 6.75 -18.99
CA ALA A 177 -0.79 6.98 -19.49
C ALA A 177 0.26 7.20 -18.37
N ILE A 178 -0.19 7.31 -17.12
CA ILE A 178 0.64 7.45 -15.92
C ILE A 178 0.08 6.52 -14.84
N GLY A 179 0.95 5.73 -14.22
CA GLY A 179 0.63 4.87 -13.10
C GLY A 179 -0.10 3.59 -13.46
N GLU A 180 -0.69 3.00 -12.43
CA GLU A 180 -1.37 1.71 -12.48
C GLU A 180 -2.84 1.84 -12.05
N ILE A 181 -3.67 0.90 -12.50
CA ILE A 181 -5.05 0.80 -12.06
C ILE A 181 -5.07 0.15 -10.66
N SER A 182 -5.80 0.77 -9.73
CA SER A 182 -6.01 0.27 -8.38
C SER A 182 -7.49 0.00 -8.10
N ASN A 183 -7.79 -0.56 -6.93
CA ASN A 183 -9.13 -0.90 -6.46
C ASN A 183 -9.38 -0.37 -5.05
N ALA A 184 -10.64 -0.43 -4.61
CA ALA A 184 -11.06 0.13 -3.34
C ALA A 184 -10.34 -0.49 -2.11
N TYR A 185 -10.04 -1.80 -2.13
CA TYR A 185 -9.39 -2.46 -0.99
C TYR A 185 -7.94 -2.01 -0.83
N GLU A 186 -7.20 -1.94 -1.93
CA GLU A 186 -5.81 -1.47 -1.94
C GLU A 186 -5.73 0.00 -1.50
N ILE A 187 -6.61 0.86 -2.02
CA ILE A 187 -6.66 2.28 -1.64
C ILE A 187 -6.91 2.43 -0.13
N ILE A 188 -7.89 1.70 0.43
CA ILE A 188 -8.18 1.78 1.87
C ILE A 188 -7.05 1.21 2.72
N ASP A 189 -6.40 0.12 2.31
CA ASP A 189 -5.24 -0.42 3.02
C ASP A 189 -4.08 0.59 3.07
N ILE A 190 -3.78 1.24 1.94
CA ILE A 190 -2.77 2.30 1.86
C ILE A 190 -3.15 3.46 2.78
N LEU A 191 -4.37 3.99 2.67
CA LEU A 191 -4.82 5.12 3.49
C LEU A 191 -4.89 4.80 4.98
N SER A 192 -5.09 3.53 5.36
CA SER A 192 -5.13 3.10 6.76
C SER A 192 -3.74 2.91 7.38
N THR A 193 -2.69 2.84 6.55
CA THR A 193 -1.31 2.51 6.98
C THR A 193 -0.31 3.63 6.72
N HIS A 194 -0.73 4.71 6.05
CA HIS A 194 0.11 5.83 5.63
C HIS A 194 -0.41 7.16 6.17
N GLU A 195 0.48 8.14 6.36
CA GLU A 195 0.08 9.50 6.72
C GLU A 195 -0.43 10.23 5.46
N GLN A 196 -1.67 10.70 5.48
CA GLN A 196 -2.28 11.35 4.32
C GLN A 196 -1.88 12.84 4.23
N ILE A 197 -1.39 13.23 3.05
CA ILE A 197 -1.30 14.62 2.61
C ILE A 197 -2.61 14.96 1.89
N SER A 198 -3.22 16.08 2.24
CA SER A 198 -4.41 16.64 1.57
C SER A 198 -4.10 18.05 1.05
N LEU A 199 -4.61 18.39 -0.13
CA LEU A 199 -4.40 19.65 -0.84
C LEU A 199 -5.72 20.34 -1.20
#